data_AF-A0A0F2L5F0-F1
#
_entry.id   AF-A0A0F2L5F0-F1
#
_cell.length_a   1.000
_cell.length_b   1.000
_cell.length_c   1.000
_cell.angle_alpha   90.00
_cell.angle_beta   90.00
_cell.angle_gamma   90.00
#
_symmetry.space_group_name_H-M   'P 1'
#
loop_
_entity.id
_entity.type
_entity.pdbx_description
1 polymer ?
#
loop_
_entity_poly.entity_id
_entity_poly.type
_entity_poly.pdbx_seq_one_letter_code
_entity_poly.pdbx_strand_id
1 'polypeptide(L)'
;MTDAAIIYVTRRLAARNPNPVKLQRYEAGNPPVGEARYLFPIQYVGYLLLFLGVEPIIVILLILSSAAIITVPITVMLLLLIVILIPNIYVGYKYALKLAYPKELIRKTRGE
;
A
#
# COMPACT_ATOMS: atom_id res chain seq x y z
N MET A 1 -9.97 0.90 23.67
CA MET A 1 -10.18 0.11 24.91
C MET A 1 -11.05 -1.12 24.65
N THR A 2 -12.07 -1.02 23.81
CA THR A 2 -12.95 -2.11 23.37
C THR A 2 -12.24 -3.26 22.67
N ASP A 3 -11.35 -3.01 21.71
CA ASP A 3 -10.67 -4.08 20.97
C ASP A 3 -9.75 -4.93 21.87
N ALA A 4 -9.06 -4.28 22.81
CA ALA A 4 -8.25 -4.96 23.81
C ALA A 4 -9.10 -5.85 24.72
N ALA A 5 -10.28 -5.37 25.13
CA ALA A 5 -11.22 -6.15 25.92
C ALA A 5 -11.76 -7.37 25.13
N ILE A 6 -12.09 -7.19 23.85
CA ILE A 6 -12.54 -8.28 22.97
C ILE A 6 -11.44 -9.33 22.80
N ILE A 7 -10.20 -8.92 22.51
CA ILE A 7 -9.07 -9.84 22.39
C ILE A 7 -8.84 -10.59 23.71
N TYR A 8 -8.95 -9.90 24.85
CA TYR A 8 -8.76 -10.51 26.16
C TYR A 8 -9.83 -11.58 26.46
N VAL A 9 -11.11 -11.23 26.28
CA VAL A 9 -12.24 -12.14 26.53
C VAL A 9 -12.21 -13.33 25.57
N THR A 10 -12.04 -13.08 24.27
CA THR A 10 -11.99 -14.14 23.25
C THR A 10 -10.81 -15.09 23.48
N ARG A 11 -9.62 -14.58 23.84
CA ARG A 11 -8.45 -15.41 24.11
C ARG A 11 -8.61 -16.30 25.35
N ARG A 12 -9.48 -15.92 26.30
CA ARG A 12 -9.75 -16.70 27.51
C ARG A 12 -10.88 -17.72 27.35
N LEU A 13 -11.89 -17.40 26.53
CA LEU A 13 -13.03 -18.28 26.24
C LEU A 13 -12.80 -19.24 25.06
N ALA A 14 -11.91 -18.91 24.11
CA ALA A 14 -11.68 -19.74 22.93
C ALA A 14 -11.09 -21.11 23.29
N ALA A 15 -11.68 -22.17 22.72
CA ALA A 15 -11.17 -23.53 22.84
C ALA A 15 -9.83 -23.68 22.12
N ARG A 16 -8.78 -24.10 22.86
CA ARG A 16 -7.44 -24.29 22.31
C ARG A 16 -7.17 -25.76 22.01
N ASN A 17 -7.57 -26.18 20.81
CA ASN A 17 -7.30 -27.53 20.30
C ASN A 17 -6.41 -27.46 19.03
N PRO A 18 -5.10 -27.16 19.20
CA PRO A 18 -4.16 -27.15 18.08
C PRO A 18 -4.01 -28.57 17.54
N ASN A 19 -4.05 -28.71 16.23
CA ASN A 19 -3.68 -29.95 15.55
C ASN A 19 -2.68 -29.60 14.41
N PRO A 20 -1.83 -30.56 13.98
CA PRO A 20 -0.82 -30.27 12.95
C PRO A 20 -1.41 -29.71 11.66
N VAL A 21 -2.60 -30.17 11.27
CA VAL A 21 -3.31 -29.73 10.05
C VAL A 21 -3.79 -28.27 10.14
N LYS A 22 -4.31 -27.83 11.30
CA LYS A 22 -4.76 -26.45 11.56
C LYS A 22 -3.59 -25.47 11.66
N LEU A 23 -2.39 -25.96 11.97
CA LEU A 23 -1.18 -25.15 12.10
C LEU A 23 -0.42 -25.01 10.78
N GLN A 24 -0.71 -25.85 9.78
CA GLN A 24 -0.11 -25.74 8.46
C GLN A 24 -0.66 -24.55 7.68
N ARG A 25 0.15 -23.99 6.77
CA ARG A 25 -0.30 -22.94 5.85
C ARG A 25 -1.32 -23.53 4.88
N TYR A 26 -2.38 -22.78 4.59
CA TYR A 26 -3.40 -23.20 3.65
C TYR A 26 -2.90 -23.05 2.21
N GLU A 27 -2.69 -24.15 1.50
CA GLU A 27 -2.38 -24.20 0.08
C GLU A 27 -3.43 -25.01 -0.69
N ALA A 28 -4.67 -24.49 -0.71
CA ALA A 28 -5.77 -25.01 -1.54
C ALA A 28 -5.95 -26.55 -1.53
N GLY A 29 -5.79 -27.18 -0.35
CA GLY A 29 -6.00 -28.61 -0.16
C GLY A 29 -4.75 -29.49 -0.31
N ASN A 30 -3.60 -28.93 -0.71
CA ASN A 30 -2.32 -29.63 -0.68
C ASN A 30 -1.47 -29.15 0.51
N PRO A 31 -0.66 -30.02 1.14
CA PRO A 31 0.33 -29.56 2.11
C PRO A 31 1.25 -28.54 1.45
N PRO A 32 1.60 -27.44 2.14
CA PRO A 32 2.47 -26.43 1.58
C PRO A 32 3.85 -27.02 1.30
N VAL A 33 4.23 -27.08 0.02
CA VAL A 33 5.48 -27.73 -0.41
C VAL A 33 6.31 -26.81 -1.30
N GLY A 34 7.56 -26.61 -0.88
CA GLY A 34 8.56 -25.83 -1.62
C GLY A 34 8.64 -24.36 -1.20
N GLU A 35 9.50 -23.63 -1.89
CA GLU A 35 9.68 -22.19 -1.68
C GLU A 35 8.52 -21.41 -2.34
N ALA A 36 8.21 -20.23 -1.77
CA ALA A 36 7.19 -19.34 -2.31
C ALA A 36 7.52 -19.01 -3.78
N ARG A 37 6.75 -19.57 -4.72
CA ARG A 37 7.15 -19.63 -6.14
C ARG A 37 7.20 -18.29 -6.87
N TYR A 38 6.72 -17.18 -6.29
CA TYR A 38 6.75 -15.88 -6.94
C TYR A 38 6.84 -14.73 -5.93
N LEU A 39 7.83 -13.84 -6.10
CA LEU A 39 7.63 -12.44 -5.72
C LEU A 39 6.67 -11.86 -6.77
N PHE A 40 5.38 -11.75 -6.43
CA PHE A 40 4.43 -11.03 -7.28
C PHE A 40 5.00 -9.64 -7.61
N PRO A 41 4.77 -9.12 -8.83
CA PRO A 41 5.21 -7.80 -9.19
C PRO A 41 4.67 -6.81 -8.15
N ILE A 42 5.58 -6.04 -7.56
CA ILE A 42 5.32 -5.23 -6.37
C ILE A 42 4.63 -3.93 -6.77
N GLN A 43 3.51 -4.04 -7.50
CA GLN A 43 2.71 -2.90 -7.94
C GLN A 43 2.41 -1.96 -6.76
N TYR A 44 2.14 -2.56 -5.59
CA TYR A 44 1.93 -1.86 -4.33
C TYR A 44 3.11 -0.98 -3.89
N VAL A 45 4.36 -1.32 -4.21
CA VAL A 45 5.51 -0.44 -3.93
C VAL A 45 5.48 0.81 -4.79
N GLY A 46 5.10 0.68 -6.06
CA GLY A 46 4.91 1.84 -6.93
C GLY A 46 3.82 2.78 -6.42
N TYR A 47 2.68 2.23 -6.01
CA TYR A 47 1.59 3.00 -5.39
C TYR A 47 1.96 3.58 -4.03
N LEU A 48 2.76 2.86 -3.23
CA LEU A 48 3.27 3.36 -1.95
C LEU A 48 4.16 4.59 -2.14
N LEU A 49 5.06 4.56 -3.14
CA LEU A 49 5.90 5.70 -3.47
C LEU A 49 5.09 6.90 -3.99
N LEU A 50 4.06 6.65 -4.79
CA LEU A 50 3.12 7.69 -5.23
C LEU A 50 2.43 8.32 -4.01
N PHE A 51 1.89 7.49 -3.11
CA PHE A 51 1.23 7.95 -1.89
C PHE A 51 2.17 8.80 -1.03
N LEU A 52 3.38 8.31 -0.74
CA LEU A 52 4.39 9.03 0.04
C LEU A 52 4.84 10.35 -0.60
N GLY A 53 4.80 10.47 -1.92
CA GLY A 53 5.10 11.72 -2.62
C GLY A 53 3.95 12.73 -2.59
N VAL A 54 2.70 12.25 -2.58
CA VAL A 54 1.49 13.08 -2.69
C VAL A 54 0.96 13.51 -1.31
N GLU A 55 0.92 12.59 -0.35
CA GLU A 55 0.32 12.81 0.97
C GLU A 55 0.93 14.02 1.71
N PRO A 56 2.26 14.15 1.86
CA PRO A 56 2.84 15.26 2.62
C PRO A 56 2.51 16.63 2.01
N ILE A 57 2.41 16.70 0.68
CA ILE A 57 2.07 17.92 -0.05
C ILE A 57 0.64 18.35 0.28
N ILE A 58 -0.30 17.40 0.28
CA ILE A 58 -1.69 17.65 0.64
C ILE A 58 -1.79 18.09 2.11
N VAL A 59 -1.10 17.39 3.01
CA VAL A 59 -1.10 17.70 4.45
C VAL A 59 -0.57 19.11 4.71
N ILE A 60 0.56 19.48 4.10
CA ILE A 60 1.13 20.83 4.25
C ILE A 60 0.15 21.89 3.73
N LEU A 61 -0.42 21.68 2.55
CA LEU A 61 -1.38 22.63 1.98
C LEU A 61 -2.67 22.74 2.80
N LEU A 62 -3.13 21.66 3.41
CA LEU A 62 -4.29 21.66 4.31
C LEU A 62 -4.00 22.44 5.60
N ILE A 63 -2.80 22.30 6.16
CA ILE A 63 -2.39 23.09 7.33
C ILE A 63 -2.33 24.57 6.96
N LEU A 64 -1.72 24.90 5.82
CA LEU A 64 -1.62 26.29 5.34
C LEU A 64 -2.98 26.91 5.03
N SER A 65 -3.95 26.14 4.50
CA SER A 65 -5.30 26.66 4.24
C SER A 65 -6.08 27.00 5.51
N SER A 66 -5.74 26.36 6.64
CA SER A 66 -6.32 26.65 7.95
C SER A 66 -5.59 27.74 8.75
N ALA A 67 -4.39 28.14 8.30
CA ALA A 67 -3.57 29.09 9.03
C ALA A 67 -4.11 30.53 8.86
N ALA A 68 -4.65 31.11 9.94
CA ALA A 68 -5.26 32.44 9.97
C ALA A 68 -4.31 33.60 9.57
N ILE A 69 -3.00 33.33 9.49
CA ILE A 69 -1.96 34.30 9.16
C ILE A 69 -1.78 34.43 7.63
N ILE A 70 -2.30 33.47 6.85
CA ILE A 70 -2.08 33.43 5.41
C ILE A 70 -3.19 34.19 4.68
N THR A 71 -2.82 35.30 4.03
CA THR A 71 -3.71 36.12 3.19
C THR A 71 -3.85 35.62 1.76
N VAL A 72 -3.24 34.46 1.44
CA VAL A 72 -3.31 33.86 0.10
C VAL A 72 -4.73 33.33 -0.16
N PRO A 73 -5.38 33.71 -1.27
CA PRO A 73 -6.69 33.19 -1.61
C PRO A 73 -6.69 31.66 -1.78
N ILE A 74 -7.76 31.00 -1.33
CA ILE A 74 -7.90 29.53 -1.43
C ILE A 74 -7.81 29.03 -2.88
N THR A 75 -8.26 29.83 -3.85
CA THR A 75 -8.14 29.54 -5.29
C THR A 75 -6.69 29.43 -5.74
N VAL A 76 -5.79 30.25 -5.20
CA VAL A 76 -4.35 30.19 -5.51
C VAL A 76 -3.73 28.93 -4.89
N MET A 77 -4.12 28.57 -3.66
CA MET A 77 -3.67 27.32 -3.02
C MET A 77 -4.14 26.07 -3.78
N LEU A 78 -5.37 26.05 -4.27
CA LEU A 78 -5.89 24.96 -5.10
C LEU A 78 -5.15 24.85 -6.44
N LEU A 79 -4.82 25.98 -7.06
CA LEU A 79 -4.05 26.00 -8.31
C LEU A 79 -2.62 25.47 -8.08
N LEU A 80 -1.97 25.89 -6.99
CA LEU A 80 -0.69 25.34 -6.55
C LEU A 80 -0.74 23.83 -6.33
N LEU A 81 -1.81 23.35 -5.67
CA LEU A 81 -2.03 21.92 -5.45
C LEU A 81 -2.06 21.14 -6.77
N ILE A 82 -2.81 21.62 -7.76
CA ILE A 82 -2.91 20.99 -9.08
C ILE A 82 -1.53 20.98 -9.79
N VAL A 83 -0.84 22.11 -9.79
CA VAL A 83 0.47 22.25 -10.46
C VAL A 83 1.52 21.32 -9.84
N ILE A 84 1.51 21.15 -8.52
CA ILE A 84 2.48 20.30 -7.80
C ILE A 84 2.10 18.81 -7.89
N LEU A 85 0.81 18.46 -7.88
CA LEU A 85 0.37 17.06 -7.85
C LEU A 85 0.42 16.39 -9.23
N ILE A 86 0.05 17.07 -10.31
CA ILE A 86 0.03 16.48 -11.66
C ILE A 86 1.37 15.80 -12.02
N PRO A 87 2.55 16.44 -11.89
CA PRO A 87 3.81 15.79 -12.25
C PRO A 87 4.16 14.63 -11.32
N ASN A 88 3.87 14.75 -10.02
CA ASN A 88 4.11 13.68 -9.05
C ASN A 88 3.28 12.43 -9.35
N ILE A 89 1.98 12.61 -9.64
CA ILE A 89 1.08 11.51 -10.00
C ILE A 89 1.53 10.88 -11.33
N TYR A 90 1.89 11.69 -12.33
CA TYR A 90 2.36 11.19 -13.62
C TYR A 90 3.61 10.33 -13.49
N VAL A 91 4.63 10.82 -12.78
CA VAL A 91 5.89 10.08 -12.56
C VAL A 91 5.66 8.83 -11.71
N GLY A 92 4.90 8.96 -10.62
CA GLY A 92 4.56 7.85 -9.73
C GLY A 92 3.82 6.72 -10.45
N TYR A 93 2.81 7.06 -11.25
CA TYR A 93 2.04 6.09 -12.03
C TYR A 93 2.92 5.36 -13.06
N LYS A 94 3.75 6.10 -13.81
CA LYS A 94 4.68 5.51 -14.79
C LYS A 94 5.68 4.57 -14.12
N TYR A 95 6.16 4.92 -12.93
CA TYR A 95 7.07 4.07 -12.16
C TYR A 95 6.36 2.82 -11.64
N ALA A 96 5.13 2.95 -11.14
CA ALA A 96 4.32 1.83 -10.69
C ALA A 96 4.06 0.80 -11.82
N LEU A 97 3.72 1.28 -13.02
CA LEU A 97 3.58 0.41 -14.20
C LEU A 97 4.89 -0.29 -14.58
N LYS A 98 6.04 0.39 -14.45
CA LYS A 98 7.34 -0.22 -14.75
C LYS A 98 7.68 -1.35 -13.77
N LEU A 99 7.35 -1.20 -12.48
CA LEU A 99 7.51 -2.26 -11.48
C LEU A 99 6.46 -3.38 -11.64
N ALA A 100 5.27 -3.04 -12.11
CA ALA A 100 4.18 -3.99 -12.34
C ALA A 100 4.52 -5.02 -13.42
N TYR A 101 5.29 -4.62 -14.42
CA TYR A 101 5.62 -5.44 -15.57
C TYR A 101 7.15 -5.44 -15.79
N PRO A 102 7.93 -6.13 -14.93
CA PRO A 102 9.37 -6.21 -15.12
C PRO A 102 9.65 -6.91 -16.45
N LYS A 103 10.38 -6.23 -17.35
CA LYS A 103 10.70 -6.77 -18.68
C LYS A 103 11.41 -8.13 -18.61
N GLU A 104 12.19 -8.36 -17.57
CA GLU A 104 12.91 -9.61 -17.30
C GLU A 104 11.96 -10.79 -17.04
N LEU A 105 10.85 -10.54 -16.32
CA LEU A 105 9.81 -11.55 -16.08
C LEU A 105 9.09 -11.92 -17.37
N ILE A 106 8.75 -10.90 -18.18
CA ILE A 106 8.10 -11.10 -19.49
C ILE A 106 9.01 -11.90 -20.43
N ARG A 107 10.30 -11.56 -20.48
CA ARG A 107 11.29 -12.25 -21.32
C ARG A 107 11.44 -13.72 -20.93
N LYS A 108 11.56 -14.01 -19.63
CA LYS A 108 11.64 -15.38 -19.11
C LYS A 108 10.39 -16.21 -19.39
N THR A 109 9.19 -15.62 -19.30
CA THR A 109 7.94 -16.32 -19.72
C THR A 109 7.87 -16.57 -21.23
N ARG A 110 8.57 -15.77 -22.04
CA ARG A 110 8.59 -15.88 -23.50
C ARG A 110 9.64 -16.85 -24.03
N GLY A 111 10.52 -17.38 -23.18
CA GLY A 111 11.56 -18.33 -23.55
C GLY A 111 12.76 -17.73 -24.29
N GLU A 112 12.97 -16.41 -24.18
CA GLU A 112 14.06 -15.64 -24.82
C GLU A 112 15.18 -15.22 -23.84
#